data_AF-A0A930DPL6-F1
#
_entry.id   AF-A0A930DPL6-F1
#
_cell.length_a   1.000
_cell.length_b   1.000
_cell.length_c   1.000
_cell.angle_alpha   90.00
_cell.angle_beta   90.00
_cell.angle_gamma   90.00
#
_symmetry.space_group_name_H-M   'P 1'
#
loop_
_entity.id
_entity.type
_entity.pdbx_description
1 polymer ?
#
loop_
_entity_poly.entity_id
_entity_poly.type
_entity_poly.pdbx_seq_one_letter_code
_entity_poly.pdbx_strand_id
1 'polypeptide(L)'
;MLVVGGGCSGLAAISAAADLGIENSLLLEKEESLGGRLGKSTEEISGLFAKTIQSKELLSHFSLFLENYGVAHQEGVEVEDIYVLSREALSIVHSQGEASAYRYLLKAKTKEGERFFISKALVLAVGAFTPEENAAVSVLIEEEKKTGSPRLFLTGQSLAPSQSIAEAVQSGGAVGRMVG
;
A
#
# COMPACT_ATOMS: atom_id res chain seq x y z
N MET A 1 8.07 4.70 2.16
CA MET A 1 7.24 3.67 1.50
C MET A 1 5.89 4.30 1.18
N LEU A 2 5.29 3.96 0.05
CA LEU A 2 3.94 4.40 -0.29
C LEU A 2 3.03 3.18 -0.42
N VAL A 3 1.90 3.19 0.27
CA VAL A 3 0.89 2.13 0.22
C VAL A 3 -0.36 2.69 -0.45
N VAL A 4 -0.86 2.03 -1.48
CA VAL A 4 -2.08 2.42 -2.19
C VAL A 4 -3.19 1.41 -1.85
N GLY A 5 -4.24 1.90 -1.20
CA GLY A 5 -5.37 1.12 -0.67
C GLY A 5 -5.34 1.04 0.86
N GLY A 6 -6.36 1.59 1.51
CA GLY A 6 -6.60 1.60 2.96
C GLY A 6 -7.46 0.44 3.46
N GLY A 7 -7.53 -0.66 2.72
CA GLY A 7 -8.17 -1.90 3.15
C GLY A 7 -7.34 -2.73 4.12
N CYS A 8 -7.83 -3.92 4.49
CA CYS A 8 -7.16 -4.83 5.44
C CYS A 8 -5.67 -5.09 5.15
N SER A 9 -5.31 -5.41 3.92
CA SER A 9 -3.92 -5.72 3.56
C SER A 9 -3.02 -4.48 3.56
N GLY A 10 -3.53 -3.32 3.11
CA GLY A 10 -2.78 -2.06 3.11
C GLY A 10 -2.53 -1.54 4.53
N LEU A 11 -3.56 -1.57 5.38
CA LEU A 11 -3.45 -1.24 6.80
C LEU A 11 -2.46 -2.17 7.50
N ALA A 12 -2.53 -3.47 7.25
CA ALA A 12 -1.58 -4.44 7.81
C ALA A 12 -0.14 -4.20 7.33
N ALA A 13 0.06 -3.87 6.05
CA ALA A 13 1.37 -3.59 5.49
C ALA A 13 2.00 -2.35 6.10
N ILE A 14 1.27 -1.24 6.14
CA ILE A 14 1.83 0.00 6.70
C ILE A 14 2.04 -0.12 8.22
N SER A 15 1.15 -0.82 8.92
CA SER A 15 1.30 -1.03 10.36
C SER A 15 2.55 -1.86 10.68
N ALA A 16 2.76 -2.96 9.96
CA ALA A 16 3.94 -3.80 10.15
C ALA A 16 5.25 -3.07 9.80
N ALA A 17 5.24 -2.22 8.77
CA ALA A 17 6.40 -1.40 8.42
C ALA A 17 6.71 -0.34 9.50
N ALA A 18 5.69 0.31 10.04
CA ALA A 18 5.83 1.29 11.11
C ALA A 18 6.32 0.64 12.42
N ASP A 19 5.88 -0.58 12.73
CA ASP A 19 6.36 -1.35 13.88
C ASP A 19 7.87 -1.67 13.81
N LEU A 20 8.42 -1.78 12.59
CA LEU A 20 9.85 -1.94 12.34
C LEU A 20 10.63 -0.60 12.30
N GLY A 21 9.96 0.54 12.53
CA GLY A 21 10.58 1.86 12.57
C GLY A 21 10.65 2.58 11.21
N ILE A 22 9.84 2.20 10.21
CA ILE A 22 9.74 3.00 8.97
C ILE A 22 8.86 4.23 9.21
N GLU A 23 9.51 5.37 9.49
CA GLU A 23 8.82 6.64 9.78
C GLU A 23 8.34 7.38 8.52
N ASN A 24 9.05 7.23 7.38
CA ASN A 24 8.70 7.90 6.11
C ASN A 24 7.75 7.05 5.25
N SER A 25 6.60 6.71 5.81
CA SER A 25 5.54 5.96 5.12
C SER A 25 4.25 6.76 4.97
N LEU A 26 3.54 6.56 3.86
CA LEU A 26 2.27 7.19 3.56
C LEU A 26 1.29 6.15 3.00
N LEU A 27 0.05 6.19 3.46
CA LEU A 27 -1.06 5.41 2.90
C LEU A 27 -2.03 6.32 2.14
N LEU A 28 -2.44 5.90 0.94
CA LEU A 28 -3.43 6.59 0.12
C LEU A 28 -4.69 5.72 0.01
N GLU A 29 -5.84 6.27 0.34
CA GLU A 29 -7.15 5.63 0.19
C GLU A 29 -8.03 6.47 -0.74
N LYS A 30 -8.66 5.80 -1.71
CA LYS A 30 -9.57 6.41 -2.68
C LYS A 30 -10.89 6.83 -2.03
N GLU A 31 -11.39 6.01 -1.11
CA GLU A 31 -12.62 6.30 -0.37
C GLU A 31 -12.40 7.40 0.69
N GLU A 32 -13.49 7.99 1.15
CA GLU A 32 -13.49 9.03 2.20
C GLU A 32 -13.27 8.46 3.62
N SER A 33 -12.94 7.17 3.70
CA SER A 33 -12.70 6.47 4.96
C SER A 33 -11.84 5.24 4.73
N LEU A 34 -10.93 4.99 5.67
CA LEU A 34 -10.18 3.73 5.71
C LEU A 34 -11.07 2.50 5.95
N GLY A 35 -10.52 1.33 5.64
CA GLY A 35 -11.03 0.02 6.04
C GLY A 35 -11.46 -0.87 4.89
N GLY A 36 -11.87 -0.31 3.74
CA GLY A 36 -12.31 -1.09 2.58
C GLY A 36 -13.29 -2.21 2.96
N ARG A 37 -12.94 -3.46 2.65
CA ARG A 37 -13.73 -4.64 3.04
C ARG A 37 -13.96 -4.77 4.54
N LEU A 38 -13.01 -4.35 5.40
CA LEU A 38 -13.18 -4.41 6.86
C LEU A 38 -14.32 -3.50 7.34
N GLY A 39 -14.39 -2.28 6.82
CA GLY A 39 -15.40 -1.30 7.21
C GLY A 39 -16.82 -1.69 6.78
N LYS A 40 -16.91 -2.48 5.70
CA LYS A 40 -18.17 -2.89 5.06
C LYS A 40 -18.66 -4.27 5.49
N SER A 41 -17.81 -5.07 6.14
CA SER A 41 -18.11 -6.45 6.51
C SER A 41 -18.62 -6.59 7.95
N THR A 42 -19.45 -7.61 8.17
CA THR A 42 -19.83 -8.12 9.50
C THR A 42 -19.27 -9.53 9.74
N GLU A 43 -18.27 -9.92 8.94
CA GLU A 43 -17.62 -11.22 9.04
C GLU A 43 -16.81 -11.32 10.34
N GLU A 44 -16.91 -12.51 10.93
CA GLU A 44 -16.05 -12.96 12.02
C GLU A 44 -14.74 -13.51 11.46
N ILE A 45 -13.63 -12.96 11.93
CA ILE A 45 -12.30 -13.28 11.46
C ILE A 45 -11.63 -14.18 12.50
N SER A 46 -11.27 -15.39 12.08
CA SER A 46 -10.53 -16.36 12.90
C SER A 46 -9.10 -16.52 12.37
N GLY A 47 -8.20 -17.04 13.21
CA GLY A 47 -6.81 -17.35 12.81
C GLY A 47 -5.83 -16.18 12.79
N LEU A 48 -6.27 -14.94 13.03
CA LEU A 48 -5.40 -13.78 13.23
C LEU A 48 -5.01 -13.58 14.70
N PHE A 49 -5.92 -13.90 15.62
CA PHE A 49 -5.76 -13.75 17.06
C PHE A 49 -6.16 -15.05 17.77
N ALA A 50 -5.83 -15.16 19.06
CA ALA A 50 -6.24 -16.29 19.89
C ALA A 50 -7.79 -16.42 19.99
N LYS A 51 -8.50 -15.31 19.84
CA LYS A 51 -9.97 -15.26 19.77
C LYS A 51 -10.41 -14.84 18.36
N THR A 52 -11.60 -15.27 17.96
CA THR A 52 -12.30 -14.69 16.82
C THR A 52 -12.63 -13.23 17.10
N ILE A 53 -12.49 -12.37 16.10
CA ILE A 53 -12.80 -10.94 16.21
C ILE A 53 -13.72 -10.49 15.08
N GLN A 54 -14.47 -9.42 15.32
CA GLN A 54 -15.32 -8.81 14.31
C GLN A 54 -14.52 -7.92 13.36
N SER A 55 -14.91 -7.85 12.08
CA SER A 55 -14.22 -7.02 11.08
C SER A 55 -14.07 -5.54 11.51
N LYS A 56 -15.09 -4.97 12.17
CA LYS A 56 -15.06 -3.61 12.72
C LYS A 56 -14.14 -3.45 13.93
N GLU A 57 -14.01 -4.50 14.76
CA GLU A 57 -13.06 -4.53 15.88
C GLU A 57 -11.63 -4.49 15.33
N LEU A 58 -11.34 -5.28 14.28
CA LEU A 58 -10.04 -5.25 13.61
C LEU A 58 -9.72 -3.88 13.00
N LEU A 59 -10.68 -3.25 12.32
CA LEU A 59 -10.49 -1.90 11.78
C LEU A 59 -10.14 -0.90 12.89
N SER A 60 -10.84 -0.97 14.02
CA SER A 60 -10.59 -0.09 15.17
C SER A 60 -9.18 -0.28 15.73
N HIS A 61 -8.66 -1.52 15.75
CA HIS A 61 -7.28 -1.79 16.13
C HIS A 61 -6.27 -1.16 15.16
N PHE A 62 -6.53 -1.22 13.84
CA PHE A 62 -5.67 -0.54 12.87
C PHE A 62 -5.71 0.98 13.03
N SER A 63 -6.89 1.59 13.20
CA SER A 63 -6.99 3.04 13.43
C SER A 63 -6.18 3.49 14.64
N LEU A 64 -6.34 2.79 15.78
CA LEU A 64 -5.57 3.07 16.99
C LEU A 64 -4.05 2.89 16.76
N PHE A 65 -3.65 1.91 15.96
CA PHE A 65 -2.26 1.71 15.61
C PHE A 65 -1.70 2.90 14.81
N LEU A 66 -2.41 3.33 13.75
CA LEU A 66 -1.98 4.46 12.93
C LEU A 66 -1.82 5.74 13.77
N GLU A 67 -2.74 5.98 14.69
CA GLU A 67 -2.67 7.10 15.64
C GLU A 67 -1.44 7.02 16.56
N ASN A 68 -1.22 5.85 17.19
CA ASN A 68 -0.13 5.66 18.15
C ASN A 68 1.26 5.75 17.51
N TYR A 69 1.41 5.26 16.27
CA TYR A 69 2.67 5.29 15.54
C TYR A 69 2.81 6.54 14.66
N GLY A 70 1.81 7.44 14.64
CA GLY A 70 1.84 8.66 13.84
C GLY A 70 1.94 8.39 12.33
N VAL A 71 1.33 7.30 11.84
CA VAL A 71 1.42 6.89 10.45
C VAL A 71 0.59 7.82 9.57
N ALA A 72 1.26 8.48 8.62
CA ALA A 72 0.60 9.38 7.69
C ALA A 72 -0.32 8.61 6.73
N HIS A 73 -1.53 9.13 6.55
CA HIS A 73 -2.51 8.61 5.61
C HIS A 73 -3.34 9.75 5.00
N GLN A 74 -3.86 9.54 3.80
CA GLN A 74 -4.78 10.46 3.11
C GLN A 74 -5.95 9.68 2.50
N GLU A 75 -7.16 10.16 2.77
CA GLU A 75 -8.43 9.66 2.24
C GLU A 75 -8.88 10.53 1.07
N GLY A 76 -9.75 10.01 0.20
CA GLY A 76 -10.20 10.73 -1.00
C GLY A 76 -9.08 10.95 -2.05
N VAL A 77 -8.05 10.10 -2.06
CA VAL A 77 -6.93 10.14 -2.99
C VAL A 77 -6.96 8.93 -3.92
N GLU A 78 -7.40 9.12 -5.15
CA GLU A 78 -7.43 8.10 -6.19
C GLU A 78 -6.15 8.12 -7.01
N VAL A 79 -5.35 7.07 -6.98
CA VAL A 79 -4.19 6.92 -7.85
C VAL A 79 -4.67 6.54 -9.25
N GLU A 80 -4.35 7.36 -10.25
CA GLU A 80 -4.74 7.16 -11.65
C GLU A 80 -3.60 6.54 -12.47
N ASP A 81 -2.36 7.01 -12.27
CA ASP A 81 -1.20 6.56 -13.04
C ASP A 81 0.01 6.28 -12.14
N ILE A 82 0.79 5.27 -12.52
CA ILE A 82 2.07 4.91 -11.89
C ILE A 82 3.17 4.97 -12.94
N TYR A 83 4.15 5.83 -12.71
CA TYR A 83 5.33 5.98 -13.54
C TYR A 83 6.56 5.43 -12.83
N VAL A 84 7.37 4.68 -13.58
CA VAL A 84 8.65 4.16 -13.11
C VAL A 84 9.74 5.12 -13.56
N LEU A 85 10.43 5.73 -12.59
CA LEU A 85 11.47 6.71 -12.84
C LEU A 85 12.80 6.01 -13.17
N SER A 86 13.43 6.42 -14.27
CA SER A 86 14.80 6.02 -14.58
C SER A 86 15.79 6.89 -13.78
N ARG A 87 17.03 6.40 -13.62
CA ARG A 87 18.08 7.15 -12.89
C ARG A 87 18.38 8.50 -13.55
N GLU A 88 18.27 8.58 -14.86
CA GLU A 88 18.52 9.78 -15.65
C GLU A 88 17.46 10.87 -15.37
N ALA A 89 16.19 10.50 -15.26
CA ALA A 89 15.09 11.44 -14.99
C ALA A 89 15.17 12.10 -13.61
N LEU A 90 15.75 11.41 -12.61
CA LEU A 90 15.86 11.88 -11.22
C LEU A 90 17.03 12.83 -10.98
N SER A 91 18.05 12.79 -11.85
CA SER A 91 19.27 13.61 -11.74
C SER A 91 19.04 15.11 -11.90
N ILE A 92 17.89 15.51 -12.46
CA ILE A 92 17.53 16.91 -12.73
C ILE A 92 16.96 17.62 -11.49
N VAL A 93 16.43 16.87 -10.50
CA VAL A 93 15.58 17.46 -9.44
C VAL A 93 16.26 17.51 -8.07
N HIS A 94 17.29 16.70 -7.80
CA HIS A 94 17.88 16.58 -6.45
C HIS A 94 19.41 16.37 -6.49
N SER A 95 20.11 16.79 -5.42
CA SER A 95 21.52 16.45 -5.21
C SER A 95 21.71 14.91 -5.26
N GLN A 96 22.78 14.46 -5.92
CA GLN A 96 22.94 13.07 -6.42
C GLN A 96 22.87 11.95 -5.36
N GLY A 97 22.80 12.26 -4.06
CA GLY A 97 22.82 11.28 -2.97
C GLY A 97 21.48 10.61 -2.64
N GLU A 98 20.38 11.37 -2.53
CA GLU A 98 19.05 10.84 -2.12
C GLU A 98 18.06 10.66 -3.28
N ALA A 99 18.24 11.43 -4.36
CA ALA A 99 17.40 11.39 -5.56
C ALA A 99 17.33 10.01 -6.21
N SER A 100 18.47 9.32 -6.22
CA SER A 100 18.69 8.05 -6.90
C SER A 100 17.94 6.86 -6.28
N ALA A 101 17.36 7.06 -5.09
CA ALA A 101 16.62 6.03 -4.38
C ALA A 101 15.11 6.05 -4.66
N TYR A 102 14.56 7.16 -5.18
CA TYR A 102 13.16 7.22 -5.60
C TYR A 102 12.96 6.45 -6.89
N ARG A 103 11.85 5.72 -7.01
CA ARG A 103 11.62 4.78 -8.10
C ARG A 103 10.26 4.97 -8.76
N TYR A 104 9.26 5.42 -8.00
CA TYR A 104 7.89 5.56 -8.47
C TYR A 104 7.43 7.01 -8.34
N LEU A 105 6.76 7.51 -9.37
CA LEU A 105 5.95 8.72 -9.34
C LEU A 105 4.50 8.31 -9.59
N LEU A 106 3.60 8.70 -8.71
CA LEU A 106 2.18 8.42 -8.83
C LEU A 106 1.45 9.72 -9.11
N LYS A 107 0.60 9.71 -10.12
CA LYS A 107 -0.40 10.76 -10.34
C LYS A 107 -1.68 10.32 -9.65
N ALA A 108 -2.23 11.21 -8.84
CA ALA A 108 -3.46 10.96 -8.13
C ALA A 108 -4.43 12.13 -8.27
N LYS A 109 -5.71 11.83 -8.15
CA LYS A 109 -6.80 12.79 -8.14
C LYS A 109 -7.38 12.90 -6.74
N THR A 110 -7.65 14.14 -6.34
CA THR A 110 -8.29 14.49 -5.07
C THR A 110 -9.44 15.45 -5.34
N LYS A 111 -10.25 15.74 -4.31
CA LYS A 111 -11.28 16.80 -4.38
C LYS A 111 -10.72 18.18 -4.71
N GLU A 112 -9.46 18.43 -4.37
CA GLU A 112 -8.77 19.71 -4.61
C GLU A 112 -8.05 19.76 -5.97
N GLY A 113 -8.10 18.66 -6.73
CA GLY A 113 -7.43 18.53 -8.02
C GLY A 113 -6.35 17.46 -8.04
N GLU A 114 -5.45 17.56 -9.01
CA GLU A 114 -4.37 16.60 -9.23
C GLU A 114 -3.26 16.79 -8.18
N ARG A 115 -2.72 15.66 -7.70
CA ARG A 115 -1.56 15.58 -6.80
C ARG A 115 -0.58 14.54 -7.30
N PHE A 116 0.68 14.72 -6.93
CA PHE A 116 1.76 13.80 -7.28
C PHE A 116 2.46 13.30 -6.03
N PHE A 117 2.77 12.00 -6.02
CA PHE A 117 3.48 11.35 -4.92
C PHE A 117 4.71 10.63 -5.46
N ILE A 118 5.82 10.71 -4.75
CA ILE A 118 7.06 10.02 -5.12
C ILE A 118 7.45 9.03 -4.04
N SER A 119 7.92 7.84 -4.42
CA SER A 119 8.32 6.82 -3.45
C SER A 119 9.51 5.99 -3.92
N LYS A 120 10.28 5.52 -2.93
CA LYS A 120 11.35 4.52 -3.11
C LYS A 120 10.78 3.10 -3.25
N ALA A 121 9.69 2.81 -2.53
CA ALA A 121 9.03 1.50 -2.52
C ALA A 121 7.51 1.67 -2.55
N LEU A 122 6.83 0.85 -3.34
CA LEU A 122 5.41 0.93 -3.60
C LEU A 122 4.73 -0.39 -3.22
N VAL A 123 3.69 -0.30 -2.42
CA VAL A 123 2.81 -1.43 -2.08
C VAL A 123 1.43 -1.16 -2.68
N LEU A 124 0.96 -2.08 -3.53
CA LEU A 124 -0.39 -2.04 -4.09
C LEU A 124 -1.30 -3.00 -3.31
N ALA A 125 -2.31 -2.41 -2.67
CA ALA A 125 -3.31 -3.06 -1.82
C ALA A 125 -4.74 -2.61 -2.23
N VAL A 126 -4.97 -2.46 -3.54
CA VAL A 126 -6.15 -1.81 -4.12
C VAL A 126 -7.36 -2.73 -4.34
N GLY A 127 -7.25 -3.98 -3.88
CA GLY A 127 -8.24 -5.02 -4.18
C GLY A 127 -7.90 -5.78 -5.46
N ALA A 128 -8.88 -6.51 -5.99
CA ALA A 128 -8.68 -7.28 -7.21
C ALA A 128 -8.58 -6.33 -8.42
N PHE A 129 -7.51 -6.52 -9.21
CA PHE A 129 -7.32 -5.77 -10.45
C PHE A 129 -8.34 -6.18 -11.51
N THR A 130 -8.73 -5.21 -12.34
CA THR A 130 -9.35 -5.51 -13.64
C THR A 130 -8.34 -6.22 -14.56
N PRO A 131 -8.78 -6.89 -15.64
CA PRO A 131 -7.87 -7.48 -16.61
C PRO A 131 -6.85 -6.48 -17.19
N GLU A 132 -7.29 -5.25 -17.44
CA GLU A 132 -6.46 -4.17 -17.97
C GLU A 132 -5.40 -3.72 -16.96
N GLU A 133 -5.81 -3.49 -15.71
CA GLU A 133 -4.89 -3.15 -14.61
C GLU A 133 -3.88 -4.27 -14.37
N ASN A 134 -4.34 -5.53 -14.39
CA ASN A 134 -3.48 -6.68 -14.19
C ASN A 134 -2.42 -6.80 -15.30
N ALA A 135 -2.77 -6.51 -16.55
CA ALA A 135 -1.82 -6.46 -17.65
C ALA A 135 -0.77 -5.36 -17.45
N ALA A 136 -1.20 -4.15 -17.06
CA ALA A 136 -0.28 -3.03 -16.79
C ALA A 136 0.67 -3.32 -15.62
N VAL A 137 0.14 -3.84 -14.50
CA VAL A 137 0.92 -4.19 -13.31
C VAL A 137 1.90 -5.34 -13.60
N SER A 138 1.51 -6.31 -14.42
CA SER A 138 2.40 -7.42 -14.81
C SER A 138 3.65 -6.93 -15.54
N VAL A 139 3.51 -5.94 -16.43
CA VAL A 139 4.66 -5.32 -17.11
C VAL A 139 5.57 -4.63 -16.09
N LEU A 140 5.00 -3.89 -15.14
CA LEU A 140 5.78 -3.23 -14.07
C LEU A 140 6.56 -4.24 -13.21
N ILE A 141 5.95 -5.37 -12.86
CA ILE A 141 6.59 -6.43 -12.09
C ILE A 141 7.77 -7.04 -12.84
N GLU A 142 7.61 -7.34 -14.13
CA GLU A 142 8.69 -7.90 -14.95
C GLU A 142 9.86 -6.91 -15.11
N GLU A 143 9.59 -5.61 -15.24
CA GLU A 143 10.64 -4.60 -15.21
C GLU A 143 11.35 -4.53 -13.85
N GLU A 144 10.61 -4.61 -12.74
CA GLU A 144 11.19 -4.57 -11.40
C GLU A 144 12.06 -5.78 -11.07
N LYS A 145 11.70 -6.98 -11.56
CA LYS A 145 12.53 -8.19 -11.41
C LYS A 145 13.93 -8.03 -12.00
N LYS A 146 14.10 -7.20 -13.03
CA LYS A 146 15.41 -6.94 -13.66
C LYS A 146 16.34 -6.09 -12.79
N THR A 147 15.81 -5.41 -11.77
CA THR A 147 16.58 -4.46 -10.96
C THR A 147 17.42 -5.13 -9.87
N GLY A 148 17.24 -6.44 -9.62
CA GLY A 148 17.93 -7.21 -8.58
C GLY A 148 17.51 -6.87 -7.14
N SER A 149 16.75 -5.79 -6.94
CA SER A 149 16.17 -5.37 -5.67
C SER A 149 14.78 -4.78 -5.92
N PRO A 150 13.76 -5.63 -6.16
CA PRO A 150 12.40 -5.18 -6.48
C PRO A 150 11.83 -4.31 -5.37
N ARG A 151 11.21 -3.19 -5.74
CA ARG A 151 10.58 -2.26 -4.78
C ARG A 151 9.08 -2.07 -5.01
N LEU A 152 8.48 -2.91 -5.84
CA LEU A 152 7.05 -3.03 -6.04
C LEU A 152 6.54 -4.30 -5.35
N PHE A 153 5.51 -4.15 -4.54
CA PHE A 153 4.91 -5.26 -3.80
C PHE A 153 3.40 -5.27 -3.99
N LEU A 154 2.84 -6.46 -4.17
CA LEU A 154 1.40 -6.68 -4.19
C LEU A 154 0.98 -7.37 -2.90
N THR A 155 -0.21 -7.04 -2.39
CA THR A 155 -0.77 -7.67 -1.19
C THR A 155 -2.28 -7.79 -1.25
N GLY A 156 -2.87 -8.64 -0.41
CA GLY A 156 -4.31 -8.88 -0.41
C GLY A 156 -4.80 -9.42 -1.77
N GLN A 157 -5.97 -8.93 -2.17
CA GLN A 157 -6.57 -9.31 -3.45
C GLN A 157 -5.83 -8.79 -4.68
N SER A 158 -4.93 -7.80 -4.52
CA SER A 158 -4.04 -7.37 -5.59
C SER A 158 -2.98 -8.44 -5.90
N LEU A 159 -2.57 -9.21 -4.89
CA LEU A 159 -1.67 -10.36 -5.06
C LEU A 159 -2.44 -11.61 -5.49
N ALA A 160 -3.54 -11.92 -4.82
CA ALA A 160 -4.36 -13.10 -5.07
C ALA A 160 -5.85 -12.79 -4.86
N PRO A 161 -6.65 -12.65 -5.94
CA PRO A 161 -8.02 -12.14 -5.88
C PRO A 161 -8.98 -12.88 -4.93
N SER A 162 -8.73 -14.16 -4.66
CA SER A 162 -9.57 -15.01 -3.82
C SER A 162 -9.28 -14.90 -2.32
N GLN A 163 -8.33 -14.06 -1.89
CA GLN A 163 -7.96 -13.98 -0.47
C GLN A 163 -9.13 -13.53 0.42
N SER A 164 -9.31 -14.29 1.50
CA SER A 164 -10.11 -13.92 2.66
C SER A 164 -9.52 -12.67 3.36
N ILE A 165 -10.28 -12.09 4.29
CA ILE A 165 -9.78 -10.97 5.09
C ILE A 165 -8.55 -11.38 5.91
N ALA A 166 -8.55 -12.57 6.50
CA ALA A 166 -7.43 -13.06 7.29
C ALA A 166 -6.15 -13.21 6.44
N GLU A 167 -6.26 -13.85 5.27
CA GLU A 167 -5.12 -14.00 4.34
C GLU A 167 -4.63 -12.65 3.82
N ALA A 168 -5.53 -11.70 3.57
CA ALA A 168 -5.17 -10.36 3.15
C ALA A 168 -4.41 -9.60 4.25
N VAL A 169 -4.81 -9.72 5.51
CA VAL A 169 -4.07 -9.14 6.65
C VAL A 169 -2.68 -9.78 6.79
N GLN A 170 -2.60 -11.10 6.69
CA GLN A 170 -1.33 -11.83 6.80
C GLN A 170 -0.36 -11.46 5.67
N SER A 171 -0.84 -11.42 4.43
CA SER A 171 -0.03 -11.00 3.27
C SER A 171 0.40 -9.54 3.39
N GLY A 172 -0.48 -8.66 3.88
CA GLY A 172 -0.16 -7.26 4.18
C GLY A 172 0.99 -7.15 5.17
N GLY A 173 0.84 -7.77 6.33
CA GLY A 173 1.88 -7.77 7.36
C GLY A 173 3.20 -8.38 6.88
N ALA A 174 3.16 -9.43 6.06
CA ALA A 174 4.37 -10.03 5.48
C ALA A 174 5.10 -9.05 4.53
N VAL A 175 4.36 -8.34 3.67
CA VAL A 175 4.94 -7.32 2.80
C VAL A 175 5.51 -6.16 3.61
N GLY A 176 4.78 -5.66 4.62
CA GLY A 176 5.26 -4.59 5.49
C GLY A 176 6.60 -4.92 6.15
N ARG A 177 6.75 -6.17 6.65
CA ARG A 177 8.01 -6.66 7.23
C ARG A 177 9.14 -6.90 6.24
N MET A 178 8.82 -7.10 4.97
CA MET A 178 9.84 -7.27 3.92
C MET A 178 10.36 -5.92 3.42
N VAL A 179 9.56 -4.86 3.52
CA VAL A 179 9.97 -3.50 3.14
C VAL A 179 10.80 -2.82 4.25
N GLY A 180 10.49 -3.11 5.52
CA GLY A 180 11.27 -2.67 6.69
C GLY A 180 12.61 -3.36 6.81
#